data_AF-A0A2K8Z635-F1
#
_entry.id   AF-A0A2K8Z635-F1
#
_cell.length_a   1.000
_cell.length_b   1.000
_cell.length_c   1.000
_cell.angle_alpha   90.00
_cell.angle_beta   90.00
_cell.angle_gamma   90.00
#
_symmetry.space_group_name_H-M   'P 1'
#
loop_
_entity.id
_entity.type
_entity.pdbx_description
1 polymer ?
#
loop_
_entity_poly.entity_id
_entity_poly.type
_entity_poly.pdbx_seq_one_letter_code
_entity_poly.pdbx_strand_id
1 'polypeptide(L)'
;MEIAISVKSTGHTFAFESPINYEHSSGFTSQISENAKSEMELFAINGAIYDAGKGVIEWVYNIGTKQEDVEHIGIWWENRKLTDYDGVFALPVQAIILLEQAGIKVGENYRPESDPAAGEKRLFILD
;
A
#
# COMPACT_ATOMS: atom_id res chain seq x y z
N MET A 1 28.32 -11.17 16.11
CA MET A 1 26.94 -11.02 16.63
C MET A 1 26.07 -10.75 15.42
N GLU A 2 25.36 -11.76 14.92
CA GLU A 2 24.35 -11.54 13.89
C GLU A 2 23.18 -10.79 14.52
N ILE A 3 22.92 -9.58 14.05
CA ILE A 3 21.69 -8.87 14.38
C ILE A 3 20.61 -9.55 13.53
N ALA A 4 19.68 -10.26 14.17
CA ALA A 4 18.53 -10.82 13.46
C ALA A 4 17.69 -9.66 12.89
N ILE A 5 17.81 -9.43 11.59
CA ILE A 5 17.00 -8.46 10.85
C ILE A 5 15.58 -9.05 10.80
N SER A 6 14.64 -8.40 11.48
CA SER A 6 13.23 -8.78 11.47
C SER A 6 12.37 -7.61 11.02
N VAL A 7 11.39 -7.87 10.16
CA VAL A 7 10.36 -6.90 9.81
C VAL A 7 9.39 -6.81 10.98
N LYS A 8 9.12 -5.60 11.46
CA LYS A 8 8.22 -5.35 12.59
C LYS A 8 7.33 -4.16 12.29
N SER A 9 6.18 -4.11 12.96
CA SER A 9 5.27 -2.98 12.91
C SER A 9 6.01 -1.69 13.24
N THR A 10 5.68 -0.64 12.50
CA THR A 10 6.11 0.74 12.81
C THR A 10 5.13 1.48 13.70
N GLY A 11 3.95 0.89 13.98
CA GLY A 11 2.84 1.51 14.70
C GLY A 11 2.01 2.47 13.86
N HIS A 12 2.34 2.67 12.58
CA HIS A 12 1.53 3.46 11.66
C HIS A 12 0.46 2.58 11.02
N THR A 13 -0.79 2.90 11.29
CA THR A 13 -1.97 2.22 10.74
C THR A 13 -2.95 3.22 10.14
N PHE A 14 -3.74 2.77 9.17
CA PHE A 14 -4.75 3.58 8.50
C PHE A 14 -5.97 2.72 8.11
N ALA A 15 -7.12 2.99 8.74
CA ALA A 15 -8.38 2.31 8.45
C ALA A 15 -9.29 3.19 7.57
N PHE A 16 -9.96 2.58 6.60
CA PHE A 16 -10.82 3.27 5.64
C PHE A 16 -11.87 2.35 5.02
N GLU A 17 -12.86 2.95 4.35
CA GLU A 17 -13.76 2.24 3.47
C GLU A 17 -13.54 2.73 2.03
N SER A 18 -13.50 1.79 1.07
CA SER A 18 -13.29 2.13 -0.33
C SER A 18 -13.79 1.03 -1.26
N PRO A 19 -14.04 1.35 -2.54
CA PRO A 19 -14.25 0.31 -3.53
C PRO A 19 -12.97 -0.51 -3.71
N ILE A 20 -13.13 -1.82 -3.88
CA ILE A 20 -12.05 -2.74 -4.23
C ILE A 20 -12.33 -3.27 -5.63
N ASN A 21 -11.35 -3.12 -6.51
CA ASN A 21 -11.38 -3.68 -7.86
C ASN A 21 -10.28 -4.72 -7.98
N TYR A 22 -10.60 -5.86 -8.57
CA TYR A 22 -9.62 -6.81 -9.06
C TYR A 22 -9.17 -6.38 -10.46
N GLU A 23 -7.88 -6.44 -10.72
CA GLU A 23 -7.34 -6.28 -12.06
C GLU A 23 -6.70 -7.58 -12.54
N HIS A 24 -7.18 -8.07 -13.68
CA HIS A 24 -6.62 -9.24 -14.34
C HIS A 24 -5.39 -8.85 -15.15
N SER A 25 -4.46 -9.79 -15.39
CA SER A 25 -3.25 -9.55 -16.20
C SER A 25 -3.53 -9.10 -17.64
N SER A 26 -4.79 -9.18 -18.11
CA SER A 26 -5.25 -8.62 -19.39
C SER A 26 -5.54 -7.11 -19.35
N GLY A 27 -5.42 -6.45 -18.20
CA GLY A 27 -5.85 -5.07 -17.96
C GLY A 27 -7.37 -4.91 -17.83
N PHE A 28 -8.11 -6.01 -17.66
CA PHE A 28 -9.55 -5.97 -17.40
C PHE A 28 -9.77 -5.80 -15.90
N THR A 29 -10.73 -4.96 -15.50
CA THR A 29 -11.03 -4.70 -14.10
C THR A 29 -12.42 -5.20 -13.72
N SER A 30 -12.51 -5.88 -12.59
CA SER A 30 -13.75 -6.39 -12.00
C SER A 30 -13.95 -5.76 -10.62
N GLN A 31 -15.05 -5.04 -10.40
CA GLN A 31 -15.34 -4.50 -9.08
C GLN A 31 -15.77 -5.64 -8.14
N ILE A 32 -15.03 -5.84 -7.05
CA ILE A 32 -15.32 -6.85 -6.03
C ILE A 32 -16.20 -6.28 -4.92
N SER A 33 -16.00 -5.01 -4.57
CA SER A 33 -16.80 -4.32 -3.56
C SER A 33 -16.91 -2.82 -3.86
N GLU A 34 -18.04 -2.22 -3.54
CA GLU A 34 -18.24 -0.76 -3.54
C GLU A 34 -17.70 -0.10 -2.27
N ASN A 35 -17.70 -0.83 -1.15
CA ASN A 35 -17.42 -0.27 0.16
C ASN A 35 -16.82 -1.32 1.10
N ALA A 36 -15.63 -1.83 0.74
CA ALA A 36 -14.90 -2.77 1.57
C ALA A 36 -14.28 -2.04 2.76
N LYS A 37 -14.40 -2.62 3.94
CA LYS A 37 -13.66 -2.18 5.12
C LYS A 37 -12.22 -2.62 4.96
N SER A 38 -11.30 -1.69 5.12
CA SER A 38 -9.87 -1.88 4.89
C SER A 38 -9.06 -1.31 6.04
N GLU A 39 -7.95 -1.97 6.34
CA GLU A 39 -6.92 -1.49 7.25
C GLU A 39 -5.55 -1.71 6.61
N MET A 40 -4.71 -0.69 6.62
CA MET A 40 -3.31 -0.77 6.20
C MET A 40 -2.39 -0.55 7.39
N GLU A 41 -1.32 -1.32 7.48
CA GLU A 41 -0.26 -1.16 8.48
C GLU A 41 1.12 -1.18 7.82
N LEU A 42 1.99 -0.25 8.23
CA LEU A 42 3.36 -0.18 7.75
C LEU A 42 4.31 -0.97 8.66
N PHE A 43 5.08 -1.87 8.06
CA PHE A 43 6.15 -2.62 8.69
C PHE A 43 7.50 -2.28 8.09
N ALA A 44 8.54 -2.22 8.92
CA ALA A 44 9.91 -1.92 8.51
C ALA A 44 10.92 -2.78 9.26
N ILE A 45 12.17 -2.77 8.80
CA ILE A 45 13.26 -3.45 9.50
C ILE A 45 13.36 -2.89 10.93
N ASN A 46 13.25 -3.78 11.90
CA ASN A 46 13.22 -3.48 13.33
C ASN A 46 12.11 -2.49 13.76
N GLY A 47 11.10 -2.26 12.93
CA GLY A 47 9.97 -1.36 13.22
C GLY A 47 10.33 0.13 13.17
N ALA A 48 11.45 0.48 12.53
CA ALA A 48 11.95 1.86 12.50
C ALA A 48 12.07 2.40 11.07
N ILE A 49 11.64 3.64 10.87
CA ILE A 49 11.81 4.39 9.62
C ILE A 49 13.13 5.16 9.66
N TYR A 50 14.15 4.59 9.04
CA TYR A 50 15.45 5.25 8.82
C TYR A 50 15.42 6.10 7.56
N ASP A 51 16.50 6.86 7.30
CA ASP A 51 16.57 7.71 6.11
C ASP A 51 16.57 6.91 4.80
N ALA A 52 17.15 5.72 4.79
CA ALA A 52 17.04 4.77 3.68
C ALA A 52 16.63 3.40 4.22
N GLY A 53 15.78 2.69 3.48
CA GLY A 53 15.27 1.42 3.94
C GLY A 53 14.26 0.79 2.99
N LYS A 54 13.72 -0.34 3.47
CA LYS A 54 12.63 -1.06 2.82
C LYS A 54 11.62 -1.52 3.87
N GLY A 55 10.39 -1.70 3.43
CA GLY A 55 9.27 -2.08 4.28
C GLY A 55 8.21 -2.82 3.50
N VAL A 56 7.13 -3.15 4.19
CA VAL A 56 5.92 -3.72 3.59
C VAL A 56 4.72 -3.00 4.19
N ILE A 57 3.77 -2.64 3.34
CA ILE A 57 2.42 -2.28 3.78
C ILE A 57 1.61 -3.56 3.73
N GLU A 58 1.08 -3.98 4.87
CA GLU A 58 0.06 -5.02 4.92
C GLU A 58 -1.30 -4.34 4.78
N TRP A 59 -2.12 -4.83 3.86
CA TRP A 59 -3.46 -4.34 3.62
C TRP A 59 -4.46 -5.47 3.85
N VAL A 60 -5.17 -5.38 4.96
CA VAL A 60 -6.27 -6.28 5.33
C VAL A 60 -7.57 -5.67 4.85
N TYR A 61 -8.42 -6.43 4.17
CA TYR A 61 -9.75 -5.98 3.77
C TYR A 61 -10.81 -7.06 3.88
N ASN A 62 -12.06 -6.61 3.97
CA ASN A 62 -13.23 -7.48 4.03
C ASN A 62 -14.30 -7.02 3.02
N ILE A 63 -14.65 -7.91 2.09
CA ILE A 63 -15.67 -7.70 1.05
C ILE A 63 -17.06 -8.24 1.45
N GLY A 64 -17.36 -8.30 2.75
CA GLY A 64 -18.61 -8.83 3.29
C GLY A 64 -18.63 -10.35 3.49
N THR A 65 -17.48 -11.01 3.41
CA THR A 65 -17.31 -12.44 3.68
C THR A 65 -16.84 -12.65 5.13
N LYS A 66 -16.86 -13.91 5.60
CA LYS A 66 -16.39 -14.26 6.96
C LYS A 66 -14.86 -14.25 7.11
N GLN A 67 -14.13 -14.19 6.00
CA GLN A 67 -12.67 -14.20 5.98
C GLN A 67 -12.18 -12.82 5.59
N GLU A 68 -11.08 -12.41 6.19
CA GLU A 68 -10.35 -11.22 5.78
C GLU A 68 -9.33 -11.65 4.72
N ASP A 69 -9.21 -10.84 3.69
CA ASP A 69 -8.20 -10.98 2.66
C ASP A 69 -7.01 -10.08 3.03
N VAL A 70 -5.79 -10.50 2.68
CA VAL A 70 -4.54 -9.80 3.05
C VAL A 70 -3.66 -9.67 1.82
N GLU A 71 -3.24 -8.44 1.53
CA GLU A 71 -2.30 -8.10 0.47
C GLU A 71 -1.06 -7.44 1.04
N HIS A 72 0.07 -7.60 0.37
CA HIS A 72 1.35 -7.04 0.78
C HIS A 72 1.94 -6.18 -0.33
N ILE A 73 2.31 -4.94 0.02
CA ILE A 73 2.99 -4.00 -0.88
C ILE A 73 4.36 -3.68 -0.30
N GLY A 74 5.40 -4.29 -0.87
CA GLY A 74 6.80 -3.95 -0.64
C GLY A 74 7.11 -2.54 -1.13
N ILE A 75 7.88 -1.81 -0.31
CA ILE A 75 8.27 -0.42 -0.56
C ILE A 75 9.75 -0.20 -0.29
N TRP A 76 10.35 0.73 -1.02
CA TRP A 76 11.74 1.16 -0.85
C TRP A 76 11.83 2.68 -0.81
N TRP A 77 12.73 3.20 0.02
CA TRP A 77 12.93 4.64 0.14
C TRP A 77 14.40 5.00 0.39
N GLU A 78 14.75 6.22 -0.02
CA GLU A 78 16.04 6.86 0.21
C GLU A 78 15.83 8.32 0.59
N ASN A 79 16.59 8.83 1.56
CA ASN A 79 16.41 10.17 2.14
C ASN A 79 14.94 10.47 2.52
N ARG A 80 14.25 9.46 3.06
CA ARG A 80 12.82 9.47 3.36
C ARG A 80 11.94 9.86 2.17
N LYS A 81 12.34 9.47 0.96
CA LYS A 81 11.54 9.61 -0.26
C LYS A 81 11.31 8.24 -0.86
N LEU A 82 10.06 7.92 -1.19
CA LEU A 82 9.72 6.68 -1.87
C LEU A 82 10.45 6.63 -3.22
N THR A 83 11.22 5.57 -3.42
CA THR A 83 12.02 5.34 -4.64
C THR A 83 11.48 4.19 -5.47
N ASP A 84 10.81 3.22 -4.85
CA ASP A 84 10.25 2.05 -5.55
C ASP A 84 9.16 1.37 -4.71
N TYR A 85 8.34 0.54 -5.35
CA TYR A 85 7.38 -0.38 -4.71
C TYR A 85 7.09 -1.59 -5.62
N ASP A 86 6.68 -2.71 -5.04
CA ASP A 86 6.49 -3.99 -5.77
C ASP A 86 5.11 -4.13 -6.44
N GLY A 87 4.54 -3.01 -6.87
CA GLY A 87 3.28 -3.00 -7.60
C GLY A 87 3.49 -3.04 -9.11
N VAL A 88 2.57 -3.72 -9.80
CA VAL A 88 2.44 -3.62 -11.26
C VAL A 88 1.69 -2.36 -11.69
N PHE A 89 0.91 -1.77 -10.77
CA PHE A 89 0.00 -0.64 -11.03
C PHE A 89 0.12 0.45 -9.96
N ALA A 90 -0.59 1.56 -10.15
CA ALA A 90 -0.51 2.74 -9.28
C ALA A 90 -0.70 2.41 -7.79
N LEU A 91 0.13 3.05 -6.96
CA LEU A 91 0.05 2.89 -5.51
C LEU A 91 -1.29 3.41 -4.98
N PRO A 92 -1.99 2.64 -4.11
CA PRO A 92 -3.18 3.09 -3.40
C PRO A 92 -3.03 4.48 -2.78
N VAL A 93 -4.02 5.37 -2.96
CA VAL A 93 -3.97 6.70 -2.32
C VAL A 93 -3.88 6.60 -0.79
N GLN A 94 -4.47 5.57 -0.20
CA GLN A 94 -4.39 5.29 1.23
C GLN A 94 -2.99 4.86 1.68
N ALA A 95 -2.28 4.08 0.86
CA ALA A 95 -0.88 3.76 1.10
C ALA A 95 -0.01 5.02 1.05
N ILE A 96 -0.28 5.96 0.14
CA ILE A 96 0.41 7.25 0.08
C ILE A 96 0.22 8.02 1.39
N ILE A 97 -1.01 8.15 1.87
CA ILE A 97 -1.32 8.83 3.14
C ILE A 97 -0.57 8.16 4.31
N LEU A 98 -0.59 6.83 4.39
CA LEU A 98 0.10 6.07 5.42
C LEU A 98 1.63 6.34 5.41
N LEU A 99 2.25 6.31 4.23
CA LEU A 99 3.67 6.60 4.06
C LEU A 99 4.04 8.02 4.48
N GLU A 100 3.22 9.00 4.11
CA GLU A 100 3.43 10.40 4.47
C GLU A 100 3.27 10.63 5.97
N GLN A 101 2.31 9.96 6.62
CA GLN A 101 2.16 9.95 8.08
C GLN A 101 3.38 9.32 8.78
N ALA A 102 4.02 8.34 8.16
CA ALA A 102 5.27 7.74 8.63
C ALA A 102 6.52 8.59 8.32
N GLY A 103 6.34 9.75 7.66
CA GLY A 103 7.42 10.67 7.31
C GLY A 103 8.20 10.29 6.05
N ILE A 104 7.68 9.36 5.23
CA ILE A 104 8.20 9.02 3.91
C ILE A 104 7.46 9.87 2.86
N LYS A 105 8.20 10.70 2.14
CA LYS A 105 7.67 11.55 1.08
C LYS A 105 7.38 10.74 -0.17
N VAL A 106 6.16 10.83 -0.68
CA VAL A 106 5.76 10.18 -1.93
C VAL A 106 5.79 11.20 -3.07
N GLY A 107 6.49 10.87 -4.15
CA GLY A 107 6.58 11.72 -5.33
C GLY A 107 5.29 11.73 -6.16
N GLU A 108 5.08 12.81 -6.92
CA GLU A 108 3.90 12.98 -7.77
C GLU A 108 3.70 11.84 -8.77
N ASN A 109 4.80 11.24 -9.26
CA ASN A 109 4.78 10.11 -10.19
C ASN A 109 4.19 8.81 -9.61
N TYR A 110 3.94 8.75 -8.31
CA TYR A 110 3.29 7.62 -7.64
C TYR A 110 1.82 7.92 -7.29
N ARG A 111 1.36 9.15 -7.52
CA ARG A 111 -0.01 9.55 -7.22
C ARG A 111 -0.94 9.18 -8.38
N PRO A 112 -2.11 8.58 -8.12
CA PRO A 112 -3.10 8.26 -9.15
C PRO A 112 -3.47 9.47 -10.02
N GLU A 113 -3.55 10.67 -9.45
CA GLU A 113 -3.95 11.90 -10.16
C GLU A 113 -2.94 12.38 -11.22
N SER A 114 -1.71 11.82 -11.22
CA SER A 114 -0.69 12.13 -12.22
C SER A 114 -0.86 11.35 -13.53
N ASP A 115 -1.74 10.34 -13.55
CA ASP A 115 -2.12 9.59 -14.74
C ASP A 115 -3.54 10.01 -15.19
N PRO A 116 -3.71 10.67 -16.35
CA PRO A 116 -5.02 11.05 -16.87
C PRO A 116 -5.92 9.85 -17.23
N ALA A 117 -5.41 8.61 -17.22
CA ALA A 117 -6.20 7.39 -17.33
C ALA A 117 -6.72 6.85 -15.97
N ALA A 118 -6.11 7.28 -14.86
CA ALA A 118 -6.50 6.90 -13.50
C ALA A 118 -7.58 7.85 -12.94
N GLY A 119 -8.75 7.84 -13.59
CA GLY A 119 -9.93 8.56 -13.13
C GLY A 119 -10.35 8.16 -11.70
N GLU A 120 -10.82 9.17 -10.96
CA GLU A 120 -11.38 9.19 -9.60
C GLU A 120 -11.54 7.83 -8.88
N LYS A 121 -10.83 7.71 -7.74
CA LYS A 121 -11.06 6.71 -6.68
C LYS A 121 -11.05 5.24 -7.12
N ARG A 122 -9.94 4.77 -7.68
CA ARG A 122 -9.78 3.33 -7.97
C ARG A 122 -8.62 2.75 -7.17
N LEU A 123 -8.97 1.78 -6.35
CA LEU A 123 -8.04 0.95 -5.60
C LEU A 123 -8.07 -0.45 -6.25
N PHE A 124 -6.89 -0.95 -6.63
CA PHE A 124 -6.72 -2.17 -7.40
C PHE A 124 -6.02 -3.25 -6.57
N ILE A 125 -6.44 -4.50 -6.76
CA ILE A 125 -5.84 -5.72 -6.20
C ILE A 125 -5.43 -6.61 -7.36
N LEU A 126 -4.22 -7.19 -7.27
CA LEU A 126 -3.56 -7.88 -8.37
C LEU A 126 -3.72 -9.41 -8.28
N ASP A 127 -3.73 -10.05 -9.45
CA ASP A 127 -3.66 -11.51 -9.68
C ASP A 127 -2.23 -12.06 -9.57
#